data_AF-A0A4Z1DKT8-F1
#
_entry.id   AF-A0A4Z1DKT8-F1
#
_cell.length_a   1.000
_cell.length_b   1.000
_cell.length_c   1.000
_cell.angle_alpha   90.00
_cell.angle_beta   90.00
_cell.angle_gamma   90.00
#
_symmetry.space_group_name_H-M   'P 1'
#
loop_
_entity.id
_entity.type
_entity.pdbx_description
1 polymer ?
#
loop_
_entity_poly.entity_id
_entity_poly.type
_entity_poly.pdbx_seq_one_letter_code
_entity_poly.pdbx_strand_id
1 'polypeptide(L)'
;MALKILGDKPEYLETEIEMQQYLDSIFLRGSHPESFVNVDFQVVQDTSVDRVAHHALSVPDNVLSIGIDHSTEYGGILWYCDGGLVDRVTKSAGADVATNAWVSLNENPPETDPRILADPSCPSFFDRVSALPLITVRSTIEEYFCEGNGFRPKLIQWAKGHFTGELYTEAEGAEQH
;
A
#
# COMPACT_ATOMS: atom_id res chain seq x y z
N MET A 1 -15.58 10.74 -2.95
CA MET A 1 -14.36 9.91 -2.86
C MET A 1 -14.08 9.65 -1.39
N ALA A 2 -13.61 8.44 -1.06
CA ALA A 2 -13.26 8.02 0.28
C ALA A 2 -12.07 7.06 0.25
N LEU A 3 -11.33 6.99 1.36
CA LEU A 3 -10.35 5.93 1.60
C LEU A 3 -11.06 4.78 2.31
N LYS A 4 -11.18 3.66 1.64
CA LYS A 4 -11.71 2.43 2.21
C LYS A 4 -10.56 1.63 2.80
N ILE A 5 -10.69 1.25 4.06
CA ILE A 5 -9.82 0.29 4.73
C ILE A 5 -10.37 -1.11 4.43
N LEU A 6 -9.56 -1.97 3.82
CA LEU A 6 -9.96 -3.33 3.49
C LEU A 6 -9.82 -4.23 4.73
N GLY A 7 -10.70 -5.24 4.80
CA GLY A 7 -10.75 -6.20 5.90
C GLY A 7 -12.12 -6.85 5.99
N ASP A 8 -12.33 -7.72 7.00
CA ASP A 8 -13.60 -8.42 7.23
C ASP A 8 -14.79 -7.46 7.36
N LYS A 9 -14.53 -6.28 7.93
CA LYS A 9 -15.49 -5.18 8.04
C LYS A 9 -14.83 -3.92 7.44
N PRO A 10 -15.16 -3.56 6.19
CA PRO A 10 -14.58 -2.39 5.57
C PRO A 10 -15.03 -1.11 6.29
N GLU A 11 -14.09 -0.21 6.51
CA GLU A 11 -14.33 1.13 7.03
C GLU A 11 -14.06 2.16 5.94
N TYR A 12 -14.77 3.30 5.96
CA TYR A 12 -14.65 4.34 4.94
C TYR A 12 -14.33 5.67 5.62
N LEU A 13 -13.19 6.25 5.25
CA LEU A 13 -12.74 7.56 5.70
C LEU A 13 -13.11 8.55 4.60
N GLU A 14 -14.17 9.32 4.81
CA GLU A 14 -14.72 10.23 3.81
C GLU A 14 -14.17 11.66 3.98
N THR A 15 -13.61 11.95 5.15
CA THR A 15 -13.05 13.26 5.50
C THR A 15 -11.58 13.16 5.91
N GLU A 16 -10.86 14.27 5.75
CA GLU A 16 -9.48 14.39 6.22
C GLU A 16 -9.36 14.18 7.75
N ILE A 17 -10.38 14.59 8.52
CA ILE A 17 -10.39 14.40 9.97
C ILE A 17 -10.45 12.91 10.33
N GLU A 18 -11.35 12.15 9.69
CA GLU A 18 -11.45 10.69 9.89
C GLU A 18 -10.15 10.00 9.48
N MET A 19 -9.55 10.42 8.36
CA MET A 19 -8.27 9.90 7.89
C MET A 19 -7.16 10.16 8.91
N GLN A 20 -7.01 11.40 9.39
CA GLN A 20 -5.98 11.77 10.36
C GLN A 20 -6.16 11.05 11.69
N GLN A 21 -7.40 10.92 12.18
CA GLN A 21 -7.71 10.17 13.40
C GLN A 21 -7.36 8.68 13.26
N TYR A 22 -7.66 8.09 12.09
CA TYR A 22 -7.29 6.72 11.81
C TYR A 22 -5.77 6.54 11.76
N LEU A 23 -5.05 7.39 11.02
CA LEU A 23 -3.59 7.35 10.97
C LEU A 23 -2.96 7.54 12.35
N ASP A 24 -3.46 8.46 13.16
CA ASP A 24 -3.00 8.61 14.54
C ASP A 24 -3.17 7.31 15.33
N SER A 25 -4.28 6.58 15.16
CA SER A 25 -4.48 5.31 15.86
C SER A 25 -3.47 4.23 15.46
N ILE A 26 -3.17 4.08 14.17
CA ILE A 26 -2.29 3.01 13.66
C ILE A 26 -0.80 3.36 13.72
N PHE A 27 -0.44 4.64 13.81
CA PHE A 27 0.95 5.08 13.95
C PHE A 27 1.38 5.29 15.41
N LEU A 28 0.44 5.45 16.35
CA LEU A 28 0.75 5.63 17.77
C LEU A 28 1.22 4.31 18.41
N ARG A 29 2.43 4.33 18.97
CA ARG A 29 2.97 3.20 19.76
C ARG A 29 2.04 2.88 20.94
N GLY A 30 1.71 1.60 21.09
CA GLY A 30 0.91 1.08 22.21
C GLY A 30 -0.60 1.05 21.95
N SER A 31 -1.06 1.50 20.78
CA SER A 31 -2.47 1.32 20.34
C SER A 31 -2.81 -0.14 20.03
N HIS A 32 -1.81 -0.94 19.66
CA HIS A 32 -1.98 -2.35 19.31
C HIS A 32 -1.17 -3.27 20.24
N PRO A 33 -1.72 -4.44 20.60
CA PRO A 33 -0.99 -5.44 21.40
C PRO A 33 0.18 -6.06 20.63
N GLU A 34 0.14 -5.99 19.30
CA GLU A 34 1.22 -6.41 18.41
C GLU A 34 2.08 -5.19 18.04
N SER A 35 3.40 -5.40 17.92
CA SER A 35 4.31 -4.34 17.46
C SER A 35 4.20 -4.07 15.96
N PHE A 36 3.43 -4.89 15.26
CA PHE A 36 3.24 -4.86 13.82
C PHE A 36 1.78 -4.55 13.46
N VAL A 37 1.60 -3.80 12.38
CA VAL A 37 0.28 -3.45 11.83
C VAL A 37 0.34 -3.64 10.31
N ASN A 38 -0.64 -4.34 9.73
CA ASN A 38 -0.86 -4.43 8.29
C ASN A 38 -2.22 -3.81 7.95
N VAL A 39 -2.24 -2.90 6.98
CA VAL A 39 -3.47 -2.23 6.54
C VAL A 39 -3.45 -2.07 5.03
N ASP A 40 -4.56 -2.43 4.40
CA ASP A 40 -4.78 -2.23 2.98
C ASP A 40 -5.80 -1.12 2.75
N PHE A 41 -5.45 -0.18 1.86
CA PHE A 41 -6.31 0.92 1.50
C PHE A 41 -6.74 0.85 0.03
N GLN A 42 -8.00 1.17 -0.23
CA GLN A 42 -8.55 1.38 -1.57
C GLN A 42 -9.16 2.77 -1.65
N VAL A 43 -8.84 3.53 -2.70
CA VAL A 43 -9.57 4.75 -3.04
C VAL A 43 -10.84 4.38 -3.79
N VAL A 44 -11.98 4.83 -3.27
CA VAL A 44 -13.31 4.60 -3.83
C VAL A 44 -13.94 5.93 -4.21
N GLN A 45 -14.44 6.06 -5.45
CA GLN A 45 -15.07 7.29 -5.92
C GLN A 45 -16.47 7.49 -5.35
N ASP A 46 -17.29 6.42 -5.36
CA ASP A 46 -18.67 6.39 -4.89
C ASP A 46 -18.85 5.31 -3.81
N THR A 47 -18.95 5.75 -2.56
CA THR A 47 -19.11 4.86 -1.40
C THR A 47 -20.46 4.18 -1.38
N SER A 48 -21.50 4.76 -1.99
CA SER A 48 -22.84 4.16 -2.00
C SER A 48 -22.87 2.93 -2.91
N VAL A 49 -22.23 3.03 -4.07
CA VAL A 49 -22.09 1.91 -5.01
C VAL A 49 -21.19 0.82 -4.42
N ASP A 50 -20.06 1.18 -3.82
CA ASP A 50 -19.11 0.22 -3.26
C ASP A 50 -19.70 -0.57 -2.08
N ARG A 51 -20.47 0.09 -1.19
CA ARG A 51 -21.16 -0.58 -0.07
C ARG A 51 -22.16 -1.65 -0.54
N VAL A 52 -22.81 -1.44 -1.68
CA VAL A 52 -23.72 -2.44 -2.29
C VAL A 52 -22.92 -3.55 -2.96
N ALA A 53 -21.85 -3.21 -3.68
CA ALA A 53 -20.97 -4.16 -4.37
C ALA A 53 -20.15 -5.04 -3.42
N HIS A 54 -19.84 -4.59 -2.20
CA HIS A 54 -19.09 -5.37 -1.20
C HIS A 54 -19.78 -6.69 -0.81
N HIS A 55 -21.11 -6.77 -0.95
CA HIS A 55 -21.84 -8.03 -0.75
C HIS A 55 -21.57 -9.07 -1.85
N ALA A 56 -20.94 -8.65 -2.95
CA ALA A 56 -20.69 -9.44 -4.14
C ALA A 56 -19.19 -9.53 -4.48
N LEU A 57 -18.33 -9.94 -3.52
CA LEU A 57 -16.93 -10.37 -3.74
C LEU A 57 -16.15 -9.57 -4.82
N SER A 58 -16.30 -8.24 -4.84
CA SER A 58 -15.66 -7.42 -5.87
C SER A 58 -14.17 -7.28 -5.55
N VAL A 59 -13.32 -7.61 -6.52
CA VAL A 59 -11.88 -7.34 -6.44
C VAL A 59 -11.68 -5.83 -6.43
N PRO A 60 -10.80 -5.27 -5.56
CA PRO A 60 -10.53 -3.83 -5.53
C PRO A 60 -9.78 -3.37 -6.78
N ASP A 61 -10.22 -2.24 -7.37
CA ASP A 61 -9.57 -1.65 -8.56
C ASP A 61 -8.17 -1.06 -8.26
N ASN A 62 -7.87 -0.80 -7.00
CA ASN A 62 -6.58 -0.30 -6.53
C ASN A 62 -6.38 -0.67 -5.08
N VAL A 63 -5.13 -0.99 -4.73
CA VAL A 63 -4.75 -1.30 -3.37
C VAL A 63 -3.43 -0.63 -3.06
N LEU A 64 -3.38 0.03 -1.91
CA LEU A 64 -2.17 0.48 -1.25
C LEU A 64 -2.05 -0.30 0.06
N SER A 65 -1.19 -1.33 0.07
CA SER A 65 -0.91 -2.21 1.20
C SER A 65 0.25 -1.64 2.01
N ILE A 66 0.08 -1.57 3.33
CA ILE A 66 1.03 -0.97 4.26
C ILE A 66 1.39 -1.99 5.34
N GLY A 67 2.68 -2.28 5.49
CA GLY A 67 3.23 -2.95 6.67
C GLY A 67 3.94 -1.94 7.58
N ILE A 68 3.67 -1.97 8.88
CA ILE A 68 4.27 -1.08 9.88
C ILE A 68 4.88 -1.94 10.98
N ASP A 69 6.14 -1.71 11.32
CA ASP A 69 6.75 -2.24 12.53
C ASP A 69 7.17 -1.09 13.46
N HIS A 70 6.41 -0.93 14.53
CA HIS A 70 6.65 0.09 15.54
C HIS A 70 7.94 -0.12 16.32
N SER A 71 8.44 -1.36 16.39
CA SER A 71 9.66 -1.69 17.14
C SER A 71 10.92 -1.19 16.42
N THR A 72 10.88 -1.16 15.08
CA THR A 72 11.98 -0.71 14.23
C THR A 72 11.80 0.73 13.75
N GLU A 73 10.59 1.29 13.81
CA GLU A 73 10.24 2.61 13.27
C GLU A 73 10.29 2.69 11.74
N TYR A 74 10.11 1.54 11.09
CA TYR A 74 10.00 1.42 9.64
C TYR A 74 8.69 0.76 9.21
N GLY A 75 8.29 1.04 7.97
CA GLY A 75 7.20 0.37 7.28
C GLY A 75 7.54 0.14 5.80
N GLY A 76 6.74 -0.68 5.14
CA GLY A 76 6.84 -0.99 3.73
C GLY A 76 5.53 -0.71 3.04
N ILE A 77 5.59 -0.37 1.75
CA ILE A 77 4.42 -0.01 0.96
C ILE A 77 4.41 -0.85 -0.31
N LEU A 78 3.26 -1.42 -0.61
CA LEU A 78 2.97 -2.11 -1.86
C LEU A 78 1.77 -1.42 -2.52
N TRP A 79 1.84 -1.21 -3.83
CA TRP A 79 0.74 -0.69 -4.62
C TRP A 79 0.52 -1.55 -5.86
N TYR A 80 -0.76 -1.78 -6.20
CA TYR A 80 -1.16 -2.35 -7.46
C TYR A 80 -2.56 -1.85 -7.84
N CYS A 81 -2.93 -2.02 -9.11
CA CYS A 81 -4.27 -1.76 -9.59
C CYS A 81 -4.81 -2.89 -10.46
N ASP A 82 -6.12 -2.93 -10.60
CA ASP A 82 -6.84 -3.90 -11.41
C ASP A 82 -8.11 -3.25 -12.01
N GLY A 83 -8.86 -4.02 -12.80
CA GLY A 83 -10.19 -3.68 -13.28
C GLY A 83 -10.23 -2.37 -14.06
N GLY A 84 -11.17 -1.50 -13.70
CA GLY A 84 -11.44 -0.26 -14.44
C GLY A 84 -10.31 0.78 -14.34
N LEU A 85 -9.39 0.63 -13.39
CA LEU A 85 -8.31 1.58 -13.20
C LEU A 85 -7.11 1.32 -14.13
N VAL A 86 -6.93 0.08 -14.60
CA VAL A 86 -5.82 -0.32 -15.48
C VAL A 86 -5.75 0.54 -16.73
N ASP A 87 -6.88 0.78 -17.40
CA ASP A 87 -6.95 1.61 -18.60
C ASP A 87 -6.53 3.06 -18.34
N ARG A 88 -6.89 3.59 -17.17
CA ARG A 88 -6.56 4.97 -16.77
C ARG A 88 -5.08 5.09 -16.46
N VAL A 89 -4.53 4.17 -15.69
CA VAL A 89 -3.09 4.13 -15.36
C VAL A 89 -2.26 3.89 -16.62
N THR A 90 -2.69 3.00 -17.51
CA THR A 90 -2.00 2.73 -18.78
C THR A 90 -1.87 3.99 -19.64
N LYS A 91 -2.93 4.80 -19.73
CA LYS A 91 -2.92 6.06 -20.49
C LYS A 91 -2.06 7.15 -19.85
N SER A 92 -1.99 7.19 -18.52
CA SER A 92 -1.32 8.28 -17.79
C SER A 92 0.13 7.99 -17.41
N ALA A 93 0.45 6.74 -17.07
CA ALA A 93 1.73 6.31 -16.52
C ALA A 93 2.38 5.14 -17.30
N GLY A 94 1.65 4.55 -18.26
CA GLY A 94 2.12 3.46 -19.10
C GLY A 94 1.62 2.09 -18.65
N ALA A 95 1.56 1.15 -19.61
CA ALA A 95 1.07 -0.22 -19.36
C ALA A 95 1.88 -0.94 -18.28
N ASP A 96 3.20 -0.71 -18.26
CA ASP A 96 4.10 -1.31 -17.28
C ASP A 96 3.75 -0.94 -15.83
N VAL A 97 3.26 0.28 -15.60
CA VAL A 97 2.81 0.69 -14.27
C VAL A 97 1.50 0.01 -13.91
N ALA A 98 0.60 -0.19 -14.87
CA ALA A 98 -0.74 -0.72 -14.65
C ALA A 98 -0.80 -2.24 -14.44
N THR A 99 0.20 -3.00 -14.91
CA THR A 99 0.17 -4.48 -14.89
C THR A 99 1.08 -5.11 -13.84
N ASN A 100 1.83 -4.31 -13.08
CA ASN A 100 2.78 -4.80 -12.09
C ASN A 100 2.41 -4.34 -10.68
N ALA A 101 2.81 -5.14 -9.70
CA ALA A 101 2.95 -4.69 -8.32
C ALA A 101 4.19 -3.81 -8.18
N TRP A 102 4.07 -2.78 -7.36
CA TRP A 102 5.12 -1.81 -7.08
C TRP A 102 5.35 -1.74 -5.59
N VAL A 103 6.59 -1.85 -5.19
CA VAL A 103 7.00 -1.81 -3.79
C VAL A 103 7.81 -0.53 -3.56
N SER A 104 7.71 0.03 -2.36
CA SER A 104 8.52 1.16 -1.94
C SER A 104 10.00 0.89 -2.17
N LEU A 105 10.73 1.94 -2.54
CA LEU A 105 12.18 1.93 -2.63
C LEU A 105 12.71 3.10 -1.79
N ASN A 106 13.50 2.78 -0.77
CA ASN A 106 14.15 3.76 0.09
C ASN A 106 15.54 4.07 -0.43
N GLU A 107 15.81 5.35 -0.72
CA GLU A 107 17.14 5.84 -1.12
C GLU A 107 18.18 5.71 0.00
N ASN A 108 17.73 5.75 1.26
CA ASN A 108 18.57 5.65 2.45
C ASN A 108 18.06 4.50 3.35
N PRO A 109 18.23 3.24 2.91
CA PRO A 109 17.69 2.09 3.64
C PRO A 109 18.42 1.87 4.97
N PRO A 110 17.75 1.29 5.97
CA PRO A 110 18.37 0.99 7.27
C PRO A 110 19.57 0.06 7.10
N GLU A 111 20.60 0.22 7.95
CA GLU A 111 21.82 -0.59 7.89
C GLU A 111 21.53 -2.09 8.11
N THR A 112 20.62 -2.38 9.03
CA THR A 112 20.13 -3.74 9.32
C THR A 112 18.72 -3.91 8.78
N ASP A 113 18.41 -5.11 8.30
CA ASP A 113 17.07 -5.45 7.84
C ASP A 113 16.05 -5.39 8.99
N PRO A 114 15.04 -4.49 8.93
CA PRO A 114 14.01 -4.38 9.96
C PRO A 114 12.98 -5.51 9.90
N ARG A 115 12.97 -6.34 8.83
CA ARG A 115 12.04 -7.46 8.66
C ARG A 115 10.57 -7.05 8.80
N ILE A 116 10.16 -6.06 7.99
CA ILE A 116 8.79 -5.55 7.99
C ILE A 116 7.90 -6.56 7.28
N LEU A 117 6.87 -7.04 7.96
CA LEU A 117 5.92 -8.01 7.40
C LEU A 117 5.06 -7.33 6.31
N ALA A 118 4.98 -7.96 5.15
CA ALA A 118 4.23 -7.47 3.99
C ALA A 118 2.83 -8.06 3.93
N ASP A 119 2.72 -9.37 4.15
CA ASP A 119 1.44 -10.09 4.19
C ASP A 119 1.42 -11.02 5.42
N PRO A 120 0.48 -10.84 6.37
CA PRO A 120 0.35 -11.73 7.52
C PRO A 120 -0.26 -13.09 7.18
N SER A 121 -1.00 -13.21 6.08
CA SER A 121 -1.62 -14.46 5.63
C SER A 121 -0.61 -15.39 4.94
N CYS A 122 0.38 -14.81 4.28
CA CYS A 122 1.52 -15.48 3.71
C CYS A 122 2.79 -14.76 4.19
N PRO A 123 3.45 -15.24 5.26
CA PRO A 123 4.44 -14.47 6.03
C PRO A 123 5.69 -14.14 5.19
N SER A 124 5.53 -13.09 4.41
CA SER A 124 6.48 -12.50 3.48
C SER A 124 6.88 -11.14 4.05
N PHE A 125 8.09 -10.72 3.70
CA PHE A 125 8.68 -9.51 4.27
C PHE A 125 9.12 -8.61 3.14
N PHE A 126 8.96 -7.31 3.35
CA PHE A 126 9.58 -6.33 2.48
C PHE A 126 11.11 -6.46 2.54
N ASP A 127 11.77 -6.29 1.40
CA ASP A 127 13.22 -6.18 1.36
C ASP A 127 13.72 -5.00 2.22
N ARG A 128 14.91 -5.11 2.80
CA ARG A 128 15.56 -4.03 3.55
C ARG A 128 15.58 -2.70 2.79
N VAL A 129 15.78 -2.76 1.46
CA VAL A 129 15.84 -1.55 0.61
C VAL A 129 14.46 -0.92 0.37
N SER A 130 13.38 -1.63 0.71
CA SER A 130 12.01 -1.15 0.61
C SER A 130 11.49 -0.55 1.91
N ALA A 131 12.20 -0.74 3.02
CA ALA A 131 11.85 -0.20 4.33
C ALA A 131 11.96 1.33 4.37
N LEU A 132 10.86 2.02 4.61
CA LEU A 132 10.75 3.48 4.75
C LEU A 132 10.53 3.89 6.21
N PRO A 133 11.05 5.05 6.66
CA PRO A 133 10.70 5.60 7.97
C PRO A 133 9.18 5.80 8.10
N LEU A 134 8.61 5.55 9.28
CA LEU A 134 7.15 5.66 9.49
C LEU A 134 6.58 7.04 9.13
N ILE A 135 7.35 8.11 9.30
CA ILE A 135 6.94 9.46 8.89
C ILE A 135 6.69 9.53 7.37
N THR A 136 7.56 8.90 6.57
CA THR A 136 7.44 8.83 5.12
C THR A 136 6.25 7.95 4.72
N VAL A 137 6.04 6.84 5.42
CA VAL A 137 4.87 5.97 5.20
C VAL A 137 3.58 6.75 5.43
N ARG A 138 3.48 7.46 6.56
CA ARG A 138 2.32 8.29 6.88
C ARG A 138 2.04 9.32 5.79
N SER A 139 3.05 10.11 5.41
CA SER A 139 2.89 11.13 4.36
C SER A 139 2.50 10.55 2.99
N THR A 140 2.91 9.31 2.70
CA THR A 140 2.51 8.61 1.46
C THR A 140 1.03 8.24 1.48
N ILE A 141 0.49 7.80 2.62
CA ILE A 141 -0.94 7.51 2.76
C ILE A 141 -1.76 8.80 2.68
N GLU A 142 -1.28 9.88 3.29
CA GLU A 142 -1.90 11.21 3.21
C GLU A 142 -1.94 11.71 1.75
N GLU A 143 -0.85 11.56 0.98
CA GLU A 143 -0.84 11.85 -0.46
C GLU A 143 -1.90 11.03 -1.21
N TYR A 144 -1.95 9.72 -0.95
CA TYR A 144 -2.87 8.81 -1.61
C TYR A 144 -4.34 9.20 -1.39
N PHE A 145 -4.67 9.60 -0.17
CA PHE A 145 -5.98 10.14 0.17
C PHE A 145 -6.26 11.47 -0.54
N CYS A 146 -5.34 12.44 -0.42
CA CYS A 146 -5.52 13.79 -0.98
C CYS A 146 -5.68 13.80 -2.50
N GLU A 147 -4.89 12.99 -3.21
CA GLU A 147 -4.98 12.85 -4.67
C GLU A 147 -6.25 12.11 -5.10
N GLY A 148 -6.69 11.14 -4.30
CA GLY A 148 -8.03 10.56 -4.44
C GLY A 148 -8.32 9.90 -5.77
N ASN A 149 -7.28 9.54 -6.53
CA ASN A 149 -7.39 8.99 -7.88
C ASN A 149 -7.08 7.49 -7.94
N GLY A 150 -6.60 6.90 -6.84
CA GLY A 150 -6.19 5.49 -6.73
C GLY A 150 -4.87 5.18 -7.43
N PHE A 151 -4.19 6.19 -7.97
CA PHE A 151 -2.91 6.02 -8.64
C PHE A 151 -1.80 5.90 -7.61
N ARG A 152 -0.72 5.24 -8.02
CA ARG A 152 0.49 5.12 -7.22
C ARG A 152 0.99 6.50 -6.75
N PRO A 153 1.19 6.70 -5.42
CA PRO A 153 1.76 7.92 -4.85
C PRO A 153 3.11 8.31 -5.48
N LYS A 154 3.46 9.60 -5.43
CA LYS A 154 4.69 10.15 -6.06
C LYS A 154 5.73 10.60 -5.04
N LEU A 155 5.39 10.70 -3.76
CA LEU A 155 6.30 11.17 -2.71
C LEU A 155 7.47 10.21 -2.45
N ILE A 156 7.34 8.94 -2.83
CA ILE A 156 8.38 7.92 -2.68
C ILE A 156 8.82 7.34 -4.02
N GLN A 157 9.99 6.71 -4.01
CA GLN A 157 10.46 5.91 -5.13
C GLN A 157 9.80 4.53 -5.09
N TRP A 158 9.67 3.92 -6.27
CA TRP A 158 9.04 2.63 -6.45
C TRP A 158 9.91 1.73 -7.30
N ALA A 159 9.97 0.47 -6.92
CA ALA A 159 10.56 -0.59 -7.73
C ALA A 159 9.49 -1.65 -8.00
N LYS A 160 9.67 -2.41 -9.08
CA LYS A 160 8.75 -3.52 -9.39
C LYS A 160 8.95 -4.62 -8.35
N GLY A 161 7.85 -5.23 -7.93
CA GLY A 161 7.89 -6.34 -7.01
C GLY A 161 6.73 -7.30 -7.19
N HIS A 162 6.69 -8.27 -6.29
CA HIS A 162 5.62 -9.23 -6.15
C HIS A 162 4.48 -8.64 -5.31
N PHE A 163 3.29 -9.24 -5.43
CA PHE A 163 2.14 -8.92 -4.56
C PHE A 163 2.38 -9.31 -3.09
N THR A 164 3.48 -10.00 -2.79
CA THR A 164 3.98 -10.33 -1.44
C THR A 164 4.92 -9.27 -0.86
N GLY A 165 5.12 -8.14 -1.54
CA GLY A 165 5.96 -7.03 -1.07
C GLY A 165 7.46 -7.21 -1.28
N GLU A 166 7.90 -8.35 -1.82
CA GLU A 166 9.29 -8.59 -2.22
C GLU A 166 9.58 -7.92 -3.57
N LEU A 167 10.78 -7.39 -3.75
CA LEU A 167 11.23 -6.87 -5.04
C LEU A 167 11.52 -8.00 -6.02
N TYR A 168 11.30 -7.73 -7.31
CA TYR A 168 11.92 -8.57 -8.33
C TYR A 168 13.44 -8.37 -8.21
N THR A 169 14.14 -9.38 -7.72
CA THR A 169 15.59 -9.41 -7.89
C THR A 169 15.89 -9.54 -9.38
N GLU A 170 16.84 -8.77 -9.92
CA GLU A 170 17.23 -8.82 -11.36
C GLU A 170 17.61 -10.23 -11.87
N ALA A 171 17.65 -11.24 -11.00
CA ALA A 171 17.78 -12.64 -11.38
C ALA A 171 16.61 -13.18 -12.22
N GLU A 172 15.42 -12.57 -12.18
CA GLU A 172 14.30 -12.93 -13.09
C GLU A 172 14.34 -12.19 -14.44
N GLY A 173 15.43 -11.45 -14.72
CA GLY A 173 15.68 -10.77 -16.00
C GLY A 173 16.65 -11.49 -16.93
N ALA A 174 17.13 -12.68 -16.57
CA ALA A 174 18.24 -13.34 -17.28
C ALA A 174 18.00 -14.81 -17.63
N GLU A 175 16.79 -15.19 -18.02
CA GLU A 175 16.51 -16.43 -18.77
C GLU A 175 15.26 -16.20 -19.65
N GLN A 176 15.17 -16.46 -20.96
CA GLN A 176 16.03 -17.07 -21.96
C GLN A 176 15.45 -16.69 -23.36
N HIS A 177 16.35 -16.37 -24.30
CA HIS A 177 16.26 -16.50 -25.78
C HIS A 177 15.18 -15.78 -26.60
#